data_AF-B8IGP9-F1
#
_entry.id   AF-B8IGP9-F1
#
_cell.length_a   1.000
_cell.length_b   1.000
_cell.length_c   1.000
_cell.angle_alpha   90.00
_cell.angle_beta   90.00
_cell.angle_gamma   90.00
#
_symmetry.space_group_name_H-M   'P 1'
#
loop_
_entity.id
_entity.type
_entity.pdbx_description
1 polymer ?
#
loop_
_entity_poly.entity_id
_entity_poly.type
_entity_poly.pdbx_seq_one_letter_code
_entity_poly.pdbx_strand_id
1 'polypeptide(L)'
;MRPQTARLRAPLSAALLLAVLACASGVAQALEAGADPGMVVVSVDNAKIIRLPERTATVVVGNPIIADVTLQRNGIVILTGKSFGSTNLIALDAAGTMLAESFISVQAATSSVVTVQRGLERESYSCTPACQPSVQLGDAQRYFSEVSSQAGQRNGLATPK
;
A
#
# COMPACT_ATOMS: atom_id res chain seq x y z
N MET A 1 -39.49 -33.70 -73.94
CA MET A 1 -38.32 -33.93 -73.07
C MET A 1 -37.91 -32.61 -72.44
N ARG A 2 -38.13 -32.46 -71.13
CA ARG A 2 -37.83 -31.24 -70.35
C ARG A 2 -36.52 -31.46 -69.59
N PRO A 3 -35.62 -30.47 -69.54
CA PRO A 3 -34.34 -30.59 -68.83
C PRO A 3 -34.57 -30.65 -67.31
N GLN A 4 -33.87 -31.59 -66.67
CA GLN A 4 -33.90 -31.83 -65.24
C GLN A 4 -33.07 -30.76 -64.52
N THR A 5 -33.71 -30.00 -63.62
CA THR A 5 -33.06 -29.10 -62.68
C THR A 5 -32.50 -29.92 -61.51
N ALA A 6 -31.17 -30.03 -61.46
CA ALA A 6 -30.48 -30.68 -60.35
C ALA A 6 -30.60 -29.83 -59.08
N ARG A 7 -31.22 -30.41 -58.04
CA ARG A 7 -31.32 -29.82 -56.70
C ARG A 7 -29.95 -29.84 -56.03
N LEU A 8 -29.34 -28.67 -55.82
CA LEU A 8 -28.15 -28.54 -54.97
C LEU A 8 -28.54 -28.87 -53.52
N ARG A 9 -27.91 -29.91 -52.98
CA ARG A 9 -27.91 -30.23 -51.55
C ARG A 9 -26.87 -29.33 -50.88
N ALA A 10 -27.32 -28.35 -50.09
CA ALA A 10 -26.42 -27.53 -49.28
C ALA A 10 -25.87 -28.37 -48.10
N PRO A 11 -24.55 -28.37 -47.85
CA PRO A 11 -23.99 -29.06 -46.70
C PRO A 11 -24.24 -28.25 -45.42
N LEU A 12 -24.98 -28.83 -44.49
CA LEU A 12 -25.30 -28.29 -43.16
C LEU A 12 -24.07 -28.05 -42.25
N SER A 13 -22.86 -28.29 -42.73
CA SER A 13 -21.64 -28.36 -41.90
C SER A 13 -20.80 -27.07 -41.87
N ALA A 14 -21.23 -25.99 -42.55
CA ALA A 14 -20.47 -24.74 -42.62
C ALA A 14 -20.91 -23.67 -41.59
N ALA A 15 -22.01 -23.88 -40.86
CA ALA A 15 -22.54 -22.89 -39.92
C ALA A 15 -21.99 -23.00 -38.49
N LEU A 16 -21.21 -24.04 -38.16
CA LEU A 16 -20.76 -24.28 -36.79
C LEU A 16 -19.31 -23.84 -36.51
N LEU A 17 -18.58 -23.36 -37.51
CA LEU A 17 -17.15 -22.98 -37.39
C LEU A 17 -16.91 -21.46 -37.23
N LEU A 18 -17.96 -20.64 -37.28
CA LEU A 18 -17.87 -19.17 -37.13
C LEU A 18 -18.27 -18.64 -35.74
N ALA A 19 -18.71 -19.51 -34.83
CA ALA A 19 -19.17 -19.09 -33.49
C ALA A 19 -18.10 -19.19 -32.38
N VAL A 20 -16.91 -19.76 -32.65
CA VAL A 20 -15.90 -20.04 -31.62
C VAL A 20 -14.79 -18.99 -31.54
N LEU A 21 -14.67 -18.08 -32.51
CA LEU A 21 -13.59 -17.06 -32.56
C LEU A 21 -13.95 -15.70 -31.93
N ALA A 22 -15.11 -15.55 -31.29
CA ALA A 22 -15.58 -14.26 -30.76
C ALA A 22 -15.32 -14.03 -29.26
N CYS A 23 -14.70 -14.96 -28.54
CA CYS A 23 -14.59 -14.90 -27.07
C CYS A 23 -13.21 -14.52 -26.52
N ALA A 24 -12.24 -14.12 -27.36
CA ALA A 24 -10.84 -13.94 -26.94
C ALA A 24 -10.38 -12.49 -26.69
N SER A 25 -11.29 -11.51 -26.63
CA SER A 25 -10.95 -10.11 -26.32
C SER A 25 -11.65 -9.64 -25.05
N GLY A 26 -11.38 -10.35 -23.94
CA GLY A 26 -11.67 -9.88 -22.60
C GLY A 26 -10.63 -8.83 -22.20
N VAL A 27 -11.00 -7.56 -22.33
CA VAL A 27 -10.21 -6.41 -21.90
C VAL A 27 -10.04 -6.51 -20.38
N ALA A 28 -8.82 -6.76 -19.92
CA ALA A 28 -8.47 -6.67 -18.50
C ALA A 28 -8.55 -5.20 -18.08
N GLN A 29 -9.74 -4.75 -17.68
CA GLN A 29 -9.88 -3.50 -16.95
C GLN A 29 -9.29 -3.73 -15.56
N ALA A 30 -8.05 -3.32 -15.36
CA ALA A 30 -7.50 -3.12 -14.03
C ALA A 30 -8.39 -2.07 -13.35
N LEU A 31 -9.22 -2.53 -12.42
CA LEU A 31 -9.94 -1.66 -11.51
C LEU A 31 -8.86 -1.00 -10.64
N GLU A 32 -8.47 0.23 -10.96
CA GLU A 32 -7.76 1.07 -10.00
C GLU A 32 -8.70 1.19 -8.79
N ALA A 33 -8.34 0.51 -7.71
CA ALA A 33 -8.99 0.67 -6.42
C ALA A 33 -8.83 2.15 -6.05
N GLY A 34 -9.91 2.91 -6.25
CA GLY A 34 -9.98 4.31 -5.84
C GLY A 34 -9.59 4.39 -4.37
N ALA A 35 -8.46 5.04 -4.10
CA ALA A 35 -8.11 5.41 -2.74
C ALA A 35 -9.29 6.20 -2.17
N ASP A 36 -9.86 5.69 -1.08
CA ASP A 36 -10.91 6.38 -0.35
C ASP A 36 -10.41 7.80 -0.03
N PRO A 37 -11.08 8.87 -0.51
CA PRO A 37 -10.58 10.24 -0.38
C PRO A 37 -10.41 10.71 1.07
N GLY A 38 -10.84 9.91 2.05
CA GLY A 38 -10.66 10.17 3.48
C GLY A 38 -9.54 9.37 4.18
N MET A 39 -8.93 8.33 3.57
CA MET A 39 -8.01 7.45 4.29
C MET A 39 -6.64 7.29 3.61
N VAL A 40 -5.59 7.73 4.31
CA VAL A 40 -4.18 7.60 3.91
C VAL A 40 -3.54 6.42 4.62
N VAL A 41 -3.26 5.35 3.87
CA VAL A 41 -2.47 4.23 4.39
C VAL A 41 -0.98 4.50 4.19
N VAL A 42 -0.20 4.30 5.27
CA VAL A 42 1.27 4.36 5.29
C VAL A 42 1.80 3.18 6.10
N SER A 43 2.98 2.70 5.77
CA SER A 43 3.62 1.63 6.54
C SER A 43 4.49 2.19 7.67
N VAL A 44 4.66 1.44 8.74
CA VAL A 44 5.66 1.74 9.79
C VAL A 44 7.04 1.92 9.15
N ASP A 45 7.79 2.90 9.64
CA ASP A 45 9.13 3.29 9.16
C ASP A 45 9.18 3.73 7.68
N ASN A 46 8.02 3.99 7.07
CA ASN A 46 7.91 4.49 5.71
C ASN A 46 7.33 5.89 5.68
N ALA A 47 7.77 6.67 4.70
CA ALA A 47 7.23 7.98 4.40
C ALA A 47 6.37 7.94 3.14
N LYS A 48 5.29 8.71 3.14
CA LYS A 48 4.38 8.91 2.00
C LYS A 48 4.18 10.40 1.78
N ILE A 49 4.25 10.80 0.51
CA ILE A 49 3.99 12.20 0.13
C ILE A 49 2.49 12.34 -0.12
N ILE A 50 1.86 13.31 0.54
CA ILE A 50 0.48 13.70 0.32
C ILE A 50 0.42 15.19 -0.03
N ARG A 51 -0.62 15.57 -0.78
CA ARG A 51 -0.88 16.96 -1.16
C ARG A 51 -2.07 17.47 -0.37
N LEU A 52 -1.85 18.55 0.36
CA LEU A 52 -2.90 19.29 1.06
C LEU A 52 -3.37 20.49 0.21
N PRO A 53 -4.54 21.08 0.53
CA PRO A 53 -4.99 22.30 -0.14
C PRO A 53 -3.97 23.44 -0.05
N GLU A 54 -3.86 24.25 -1.11
CA GLU A 54 -2.83 25.30 -1.24
C GLU A 54 -2.85 26.37 -0.14
N ARG A 55 -3.98 26.51 0.57
CA ARG A 55 -4.15 27.47 1.67
C ARG A 55 -3.75 26.95 3.04
N THR A 56 -3.19 25.74 3.13
CA THR A 56 -2.78 25.13 4.40
C THR A 56 -1.62 25.90 5.01
N ALA A 57 -1.81 26.42 6.21
CA ALA A 57 -0.77 27.10 7.00
C ALA A 57 -0.29 26.22 8.15
N THR A 58 -1.20 25.45 8.76
CA THR A 58 -0.91 24.63 9.94
C THR A 58 -1.44 23.22 9.71
N VAL A 59 -0.66 22.22 10.13
CA VAL A 59 -1.05 20.81 10.13
C VAL A 59 -1.00 20.29 11.54
N VAL A 60 -2.06 19.60 11.96
CA VAL A 60 -2.18 18.98 13.28
C VAL A 60 -2.36 17.48 13.10
N VAL A 61 -1.59 16.69 13.86
CA VAL A 61 -1.76 15.24 13.92
C VAL A 61 -2.38 14.89 15.27
N GLY A 62 -3.45 14.09 15.26
CA GLY A 62 -4.16 13.71 16.48
C GLY A 62 -3.28 12.94 17.46
N ASN A 63 -2.46 12.01 16.98
CA ASN A 63 -1.50 11.26 17.80
C ASN A 63 -0.10 11.18 17.14
N PRO A 64 0.90 11.95 17.61
CA PRO A 64 2.25 11.98 17.06
C PRO A 64 3.07 10.70 17.35
N ILE A 65 2.59 9.81 18.23
CA ILE A 65 3.21 8.49 18.46
C ILE A 65 2.93 7.55 17.29
N ILE A 66 1.78 7.70 16.62
CA ILE A 66 1.36 6.84 15.50
C ILE A 66 1.99 7.33 14.19
N ALA A 67 1.88 8.63 13.90
CA ALA A 67 2.40 9.21 12.66
C ALA A 67 2.95 10.61 12.90
N ASP A 68 3.86 11.05 12.03
CA ASP A 68 4.45 12.38 12.07
C ASP A 68 4.42 13.01 10.68
N VAL A 69 4.42 14.33 10.61
CA VAL A 69 4.30 15.08 9.37
C VAL A 69 5.27 16.22 9.30
N THR A 70 5.82 16.45 8.11
CA THR A 70 6.60 17.65 7.81
C THR A 70 5.96 18.38 6.65
N LEU A 71 5.49 19.61 6.91
CA LEU A 71 4.97 20.50 5.88
C LEU A 71 6.13 21.08 5.07
N GLN A 72 6.09 20.84 3.77
CA GLN A 72 6.97 21.45 2.78
C GLN A 72 6.28 22.63 2.11
N ARG A 73 7.03 23.40 1.32
CA ARG A 73 6.46 24.50 0.52
C ARG A 73 5.42 23.94 -0.47
N ASN A 74 4.46 24.79 -0.84
CA ASN A 74 3.44 24.49 -1.85
C ASN A 74 2.44 23.37 -1.46
N GLY A 75 2.13 23.22 -0.16
CA GLY A 75 1.10 22.28 0.29
C GLY A 75 1.50 20.79 0.20
N ILE A 76 2.78 20.50 0.00
CA ILE A 76 3.30 19.13 0.03
C ILE A 76 3.56 18.74 1.49
N VAL A 77 3.07 17.59 1.91
CA VAL A 77 3.34 17.03 3.25
C VAL A 77 4.03 15.68 3.12
N ILE A 78 5.10 15.52 3.87
CA ILE A 78 5.79 14.24 4.06
C ILE A 78 5.21 13.63 5.33
N LEU A 79 4.38 12.59 5.16
CA LEU A 79 3.80 11.81 6.25
C LEU A 79 4.70 10.60 6.55
N THR A 80 5.08 10.39 7.79
CA THR A 80 5.90 9.25 8.23
C THR A 80 5.14 8.40 9.24
N GLY A 81 5.02 7.11 8.98
CA GLY A 81 4.45 6.16 9.94
C GLY A 81 5.47 5.81 11.03
N LYS A 82 5.13 6.03 12.30
CA LYS A 82 6.01 5.73 13.46
C LYS A 82 5.60 4.47 14.20
N SER A 83 4.29 4.27 14.40
CA SER A 83 3.76 3.12 15.14
C SER A 83 2.41 2.70 14.57
N PHE A 84 2.04 1.44 14.79
CA PHE A 84 0.77 0.90 14.35
C PHE A 84 -0.41 1.63 14.98
N GLY A 85 -1.47 1.81 14.19
CA GLY A 85 -2.72 2.38 14.66
C GLY A 85 -3.37 3.26 13.63
N SER A 86 -4.45 3.91 14.04
CA SER A 86 -5.14 4.90 13.23
C SER A 86 -5.17 6.23 13.96
N THR A 87 -4.90 7.32 13.24
CA THR A 87 -4.99 8.69 13.72
C THR A 87 -5.58 9.58 12.63
N ASN A 88 -5.75 10.86 12.88
CA ASN A 88 -6.20 11.83 11.90
C ASN A 88 -5.19 12.96 11.72
N LEU A 89 -5.27 13.60 10.57
CA LEU A 89 -4.53 14.78 10.17
C LEU A 89 -5.54 15.87 9.84
N ILE A 90 -5.36 17.03 10.46
CA ILE A 90 -6.20 18.20 10.27
C ILE A 90 -5.35 19.30 9.65
N ALA A 91 -5.83 19.86 8.54
CA ALA A 91 -5.22 20.98 7.85
C ALA A 91 -6.02 22.26 8.13
N LEU A 92 -5.33 23.29 8.61
CA LEU A 92 -5.91 24.60 8.94
C LEU A 92 -5.30 25.70 8.06
N ASP A 93 -6.10 26.73 7.75
CA ASP A 93 -5.60 27.95 7.12
C ASP A 93 -4.96 28.92 8.14
N ALA A 94 -4.44 30.05 7.65
CA ALA A 94 -3.82 31.08 8.50
C ALA A 94 -4.80 31.76 9.46
N ALA A 95 -6.12 31.65 9.25
CA ALA A 95 -7.15 32.16 10.13
C ALA A 95 -7.62 31.10 11.15
N GLY A 96 -7.09 29.88 11.11
CA GLY A 96 -7.49 28.76 11.96
C GLY A 96 -8.74 28.03 11.48
N THR A 97 -9.22 28.29 10.27
CA THR A 97 -10.35 27.59 9.66
C THR A 97 -9.91 26.23 9.16
N MET A 98 -10.71 25.19 9.43
CA MET A 98 -10.45 23.83 8.96
C MET A 98 -10.67 23.73 7.45
N LEU A 99 -9.63 23.32 6.73
CA LEU A 99 -9.66 23.13 5.28
C LEU A 99 -9.94 21.68 4.89
N ALA A 100 -9.35 20.73 5.62
CA ALA A 100 -9.49 19.31 5.36
C ALA A 100 -9.20 18.48 6.62
N GLU A 101 -9.81 17.31 6.67
CA GLU A 101 -9.49 16.25 7.62
C GLU A 101 -9.23 14.95 6.84
N SER A 102 -8.23 14.19 7.26
CA SER A 102 -7.90 12.90 6.67
C SER A 102 -7.53 11.91 7.76
N PHE A 103 -7.98 10.67 7.63
CA PHE A 103 -7.58 9.57 8.51
C PHE A 103 -6.29 8.96 8.00
N ILE A 104 -5.39 8.64 8.92
CA ILE A 104 -4.14 7.95 8.66
C ILE A 104 -4.23 6.56 9.29
N SER A 105 -3.99 5.53 8.50
CA SER A 105 -3.84 4.16 8.99
C SER A 105 -2.39 3.73 8.81
N VAL A 106 -1.70 3.45 9.93
CA VAL A 106 -0.33 2.97 9.93
C VAL A 106 -0.33 1.47 10.10
N GLN A 107 0.17 0.78 9.07
CA GLN A 107 0.16 -0.67 8.96
C GLN A 107 1.59 -1.22 8.86
N ALA A 108 1.74 -2.54 8.89
CA ALA A 108 3.04 -3.15 8.66
C ALA A 108 3.53 -2.78 7.25
N ALA A 109 4.84 -2.61 7.07
CA ALA A 109 5.39 -2.60 5.73
C ALA A 109 5.03 -3.92 5.06
N THR A 110 4.29 -3.86 3.96
CA THR A 110 4.00 -5.01 3.07
C THR A 110 5.25 -5.51 2.34
N SER A 111 6.44 -5.25 2.89
CA SER A 111 7.55 -6.19 2.73
C SER A 111 7.07 -7.57 3.16
N SER A 112 7.60 -8.63 2.59
CA SER A 112 7.22 -10.02 2.89
C SER A 112 7.58 -10.36 4.34
N VAL A 113 6.83 -9.82 5.30
CA VAL A 113 7.07 -9.99 6.71
C VAL A 113 6.52 -11.35 7.10
N VAL A 114 7.42 -12.21 7.54
CA VAL A 114 7.10 -13.52 8.09
C VAL A 114 7.24 -13.44 9.59
N THR A 115 6.17 -13.77 10.29
CA THR A 115 6.20 -13.89 11.75
C THR A 115 6.36 -15.36 12.13
N VAL A 116 7.42 -15.66 12.87
CA VAL A 116 7.69 -16.99 13.42
C VAL A 116 7.23 -17.01 14.87
N GLN A 117 6.35 -17.94 15.20
CA GLN A 117 5.85 -18.14 16.56
C GLN A 117 6.45 -19.41 17.18
N ARG A 118 7.15 -19.26 18.29
CA ARG A 118 7.78 -20.34 19.08
C ARG A 118 7.22 -20.32 20.49
N GLY A 119 6.03 -20.88 20.67
CA GLY A 119 5.31 -20.82 21.94
C GLY A 119 4.85 -19.39 22.23
N LEU A 120 5.37 -18.79 23.31
CA LEU A 120 5.11 -17.39 23.67
C LEU A 120 6.10 -16.41 23.01
N GLU A 121 7.13 -16.92 22.33
CA GLU A 121 8.12 -16.09 21.67
C GLU A 121 7.72 -15.82 20.22
N ARG A 122 7.59 -14.53 19.90
CA ARG A 122 7.30 -14.05 18.55
C ARG A 122 8.53 -13.40 17.94
N GLU A 123 8.84 -13.71 16.70
CA GLU A 123 9.92 -13.07 15.95
C GLU A 123 9.42 -12.65 14.56
N SER A 124 9.75 -11.44 14.13
CA SER A 124 9.39 -10.95 12.80
C SER A 124 10.62 -10.88 11.87
N TYR A 125 10.43 -11.28 10.61
CA TYR A 125 11.47 -11.31 9.59
C TYR A 125 10.97 -10.64 8.31
N SER A 126 11.83 -9.95 7.57
CA SER A 126 11.53 -9.45 6.22
C SER A 126 12.22 -10.32 5.18
N CYS A 127 11.45 -10.96 4.29
CA CYS A 127 11.93 -12.03 3.41
C CYS A 127 11.85 -11.68 1.93
N THR A 128 12.88 -11.01 1.39
CA THR A 128 12.99 -10.68 -0.04
C THR A 128 14.45 -10.55 -0.49
N PRO A 129 15.06 -11.54 -1.21
CA PRO A 129 14.68 -12.94 -1.39
C PRO A 129 15.11 -13.85 -0.22
N ALA A 130 15.97 -13.37 0.68
CA ALA A 130 16.39 -14.04 1.90
C ALA A 130 15.80 -13.34 3.12
N CYS A 131 15.47 -14.09 4.16
CA CYS A 131 14.90 -13.55 5.39
C CYS A 131 15.96 -12.84 6.22
N GLN A 132 15.72 -11.57 6.53
CA GLN A 132 16.51 -10.76 7.44
C GLN A 132 15.70 -10.43 8.68
N PRO A 133 16.33 -10.36 9.87
CA PRO A 133 15.66 -9.95 11.10
C PRO A 133 14.95 -8.59 10.95
N SER A 134 13.70 -8.51 11.40
CA SER A 134 12.89 -7.29 11.36
C SER A 134 12.14 -7.13 12.67
N VAL A 135 12.65 -6.27 13.54
CA VAL A 135 12.04 -6.05 14.87
C VAL A 135 10.67 -5.39 14.74
N GLN A 136 9.65 -5.97 15.35
CA GLN A 136 8.32 -5.39 15.46
C GLN A 136 7.83 -5.31 16.92
N LEU A 137 6.93 -4.38 17.18
CA LEU A 137 6.27 -4.25 18.48
C LEU A 137 5.43 -5.49 18.76
N GLY A 138 5.74 -6.17 19.88
CA GLY A 138 5.13 -7.44 20.27
C GLY A 138 5.99 -8.67 19.97
N ASP A 139 7.18 -8.49 19.41
CA ASP A 139 8.19 -9.55 19.34
C ASP A 139 8.75 -9.86 20.74
N ALA A 140 9.30 -11.06 20.89
CA ALA A 140 9.90 -11.52 22.13
C ALA A 140 10.97 -10.52 22.60
N GLN A 141 10.95 -10.17 23.89
CA GLN A 141 11.83 -9.15 24.46
C GLN A 141 13.31 -9.42 24.17
N ARG A 142 13.72 -10.69 24.25
CA ARG A 142 15.08 -11.14 23.91
C ARG A 142 15.43 -10.79 22.46
N TYR A 143 14.63 -11.24 21.49
CA TYR A 143 14.82 -10.97 20.07
C TYR A 143 14.85 -9.45 19.76
N PHE A 144 13.88 -8.71 20.29
CA PHE A 144 13.80 -7.25 20.14
C PHE A 144 15.09 -6.58 20.61
N SER A 145 15.52 -6.87 21.85
CA SER A 145 16.73 -6.25 22.42
C SER A 145 18.01 -6.59 21.67
N GLU A 146 18.19 -7.83 21.23
CA GLU A 146 19.39 -8.27 20.51
C GLU A 146 19.51 -7.62 19.14
N VAL A 147 18.44 -7.63 18.34
CA VAL A 147 18.46 -7.05 16.98
C VAL A 147 18.52 -5.51 17.04
N SER A 148 17.80 -4.86 17.97
CA SER A 148 17.90 -3.40 18.16
C SER A 148 19.30 -2.97 18.61
N SER A 149 19.98 -3.76 19.46
CA SER A 149 21.37 -3.46 19.86
C SER A 149 22.34 -3.53 18.69
N GLN A 150 22.23 -4.58 17.85
CA GLN A 150 23.04 -4.72 16.64
C GLN A 150 22.84 -3.56 15.67
N ALA A 151 21.57 -3.16 15.44
CA ALA A 151 21.24 -2.01 14.61
C ALA A 151 21.82 -0.70 15.17
N GLY A 152 21.70 -0.48 16.48
CA GLY A 152 22.26 0.68 17.17
C GLY A 152 23.79 0.76 17.07
N GLN A 153 24.49 -0.35 17.28
CA GLN A 153 25.95 -0.42 17.13
C GLN A 153 26.40 -0.10 15.70
N ARG A 154 25.74 -0.71 14.71
CA ARG A 154 26.01 -0.41 13.29
C ARG A 154 25.79 1.06 12.96
N ASN A 155 24.70 1.66 13.46
CA ASN A 155 24.42 3.08 13.24
C ASN A 155 25.49 3.98 13.86
N GLY A 156 25.99 3.63 15.06
CA GLY A 156 27.09 4.34 15.69
C GLY A 156 28.42 4.27 14.94
N LEU A 157 28.65 3.20 14.18
CA LEU A 157 29.81 3.08 13.27
C LEU A 157 29.65 3.90 11.98
N ALA A 158 28.41 4.23 11.60
CA ALA A 158 28.09 4.93 10.36
C ALA A 158 28.05 6.46 10.50
N THR A 159 27.96 7.00 11.72
CA THR A 159 28.02 8.46 11.95
C THR A 159 29.47 8.95 11.92
N PRO A 160 29.87 9.82 10.99
CA PRO A 160 31.17 10.47 11.04
C PRO A 160 31.24 11.37 12.26
N LYS A 161 32.38 11.36 12.95
CA LYS A 161 32.69 12.28 14.05
C LYS A 161 32.78 13.72 13.57
#